data_AF-A0A968HMJ7-F1
#
_entry.id   AF-A0A968HMJ7-F1
#
_cell.length_a   1.000
_cell.length_b   1.000
_cell.length_c   1.000
_cell.angle_alpha   90.00
_cell.angle_beta   90.00
_cell.angle_gamma   90.00
#
_symmetry.space_group_name_H-M   'P 1'
#
loop_
_entity.id
_entity.type
_entity.pdbx_description
1 polymer ?
#
loop_
_entity_poly.entity_id
_entity_poly.type
_entity_poly.pdbx_seq_one_letter_code
_entity_poly.pdbx_strand_id
1 'polypeptide(L)'
;MDLAELTEGTPVASGAERLSRALLDGMMVVESFGFFVMIPNIDFVLGVPSFTMVIEDLVHRSDEDLARLALAAFPTLALWLLRDRRVTSRMRESFPVWGKLLGRAIRTRRGLKLLRYVSLVLEEFYWPEFRANLQQLTPAAEETIMSMAERWHQEGLEKGLEKGLEKGLEKGLEKGRTEGQVHTLIKLLTLKFGELPAQLADRLRAASPIELDAFVERVLRAHTLDEVLAD
;
A
#
# COMPACT_ATOMS: atom_id res chain seq x y z
N MET A 1 -28.15 -11.94 47.70
CA MET A 1 -28.97 -11.40 46.61
C MET A 1 -28.20 -11.69 45.35
N ASP A 2 -28.73 -12.61 44.58
CA ASP A 2 -28.06 -13.40 43.56
C ASP A 2 -27.91 -12.61 42.25
N LEU A 3 -26.81 -12.83 41.51
CA LEU A 3 -26.51 -12.17 40.22
C LEU A 3 -27.15 -12.89 39.03
N ALA A 4 -28.20 -13.70 39.28
CA ALA A 4 -28.83 -14.59 38.32
C ALA A 4 -30.00 -13.97 37.52
N GLU A 5 -30.45 -12.74 37.81
CA GLU A 5 -31.72 -12.24 37.25
C GLU A 5 -31.60 -11.31 36.02
N LEU A 6 -30.45 -11.23 35.32
CA LEU A 6 -30.33 -10.38 34.13
C LEU A 6 -29.91 -11.11 32.84
N THR A 7 -30.06 -12.42 32.79
CA THR A 7 -29.79 -13.22 31.58
C THR A 7 -30.96 -14.12 31.22
N GLU A 8 -32.12 -13.54 30.94
CA GLU A 8 -33.08 -14.18 30.05
C GLU A 8 -33.18 -13.36 28.77
N GLY A 9 -32.65 -13.93 27.68
CA GLY A 9 -32.99 -13.49 26.33
C GLY A 9 -31.85 -13.09 25.39
N THR A 10 -30.66 -13.70 25.44
CA THR A 10 -29.75 -13.71 24.27
C THR A 10 -28.88 -14.99 24.23
N PRO A 11 -28.63 -15.60 23.06
CA PRO A 11 -27.94 -16.89 22.92
C PRO A 11 -26.40 -16.81 23.09
N VAL A 12 -25.89 -15.77 23.77
CA VAL A 12 -24.45 -15.46 23.84
C VAL A 12 -23.72 -16.23 24.96
N ALA A 13 -24.45 -16.78 25.93
CA ALA A 13 -23.85 -17.43 27.10
C ALA A 13 -23.05 -18.72 26.80
N SER A 14 -23.30 -19.39 25.66
CA SER A 14 -22.72 -20.72 25.41
C SER A 14 -21.23 -20.72 24.99
N GLY A 15 -20.71 -19.62 24.45
CA GLY A 15 -19.32 -19.54 23.97
C GLY A 15 -18.30 -19.19 25.05
N ALA A 16 -18.65 -18.24 25.92
CA ALA A 16 -17.77 -17.77 26.98
C ALA A 16 -17.55 -18.81 28.09
N GLU A 17 -18.58 -19.59 28.45
CA GLU A 17 -18.47 -20.69 29.43
C GLU A 17 -17.68 -21.91 28.91
N ARG A 18 -17.61 -22.11 27.58
CA ARG A 18 -16.85 -23.22 26.98
C ARG A 18 -15.35 -22.94 26.95
N LEU A 19 -14.95 -21.69 26.71
CA LEU A 19 -13.54 -21.27 26.71
C LEU A 19 -12.90 -21.39 28.11
N SER A 20 -13.66 -21.13 29.18
CA SER A 20 -13.15 -21.25 30.56
C SER A 20 -12.88 -22.70 30.98
N ARG A 21 -13.70 -23.67 30.52
CA ARG A 21 -13.46 -25.10 30.79
C ARG A 21 -12.29 -25.70 30.03
N ALA A 22 -12.00 -25.22 28.82
CA ALA A 22 -10.89 -25.71 28.01
C ALA A 22 -9.51 -25.34 28.60
N LEU A 23 -9.42 -24.23 29.34
CA LEU A 23 -8.17 -23.73 29.94
C LEU A 23 -7.58 -24.62 31.06
N LEU A 24 -8.32 -25.60 31.59
CA LEU A 24 -7.91 -26.34 32.80
C LEU A 24 -6.85 -27.44 32.57
N ASP A 25 -6.63 -27.91 31.34
CA ASP A 25 -5.70 -29.03 31.05
C ASP A 25 -4.47 -28.62 30.19
N GLY A 26 -4.09 -27.35 30.19
CA GLY A 26 -2.89 -26.89 29.46
C GLY A 26 -3.00 -26.90 27.93
N MET A 27 -4.21 -27.08 27.38
CA MET A 27 -4.51 -27.00 25.95
C MET A 27 -5.58 -25.94 25.70
N MET A 28 -5.27 -24.93 24.89
CA MET A 28 -6.27 -23.94 24.46
C MET A 28 -6.81 -24.30 23.07
N VAL A 29 -8.13 -24.36 22.95
CA VAL A 29 -8.83 -24.54 21.67
C VAL A 29 -9.44 -23.19 21.29
N VAL A 30 -8.96 -22.59 20.20
CA VAL A 30 -9.48 -21.31 19.68
C VAL A 30 -10.28 -21.59 18.42
N GLU A 31 -11.52 -21.11 18.39
CA GLU A 31 -12.39 -21.18 17.21
C GLU A 31 -12.16 -19.92 16.36
N SER A 32 -11.67 -20.10 15.13
CA SER A 32 -11.47 -19.01 14.17
C SER A 32 -11.89 -19.48 12.79
N PHE A 33 -12.82 -18.74 12.16
CA PHE A 33 -13.36 -19.05 10.82
C PHE A 33 -13.84 -20.51 10.63
N GLY A 34 -14.39 -21.14 11.67
CA GLY A 34 -14.93 -22.50 11.60
C GLY A 34 -13.89 -23.63 11.65
N PHE A 35 -12.62 -23.32 11.95
CA PHE A 35 -11.57 -24.32 12.16
C PHE A 35 -11.00 -24.23 13.58
N PHE A 36 -10.72 -25.39 14.17
CA PHE A 36 -10.02 -25.50 15.45
C PHE A 36 -8.51 -25.64 15.19
N VAL A 37 -7.73 -24.66 15.66
CA VAL A 37 -6.26 -24.69 15.54
C VAL A 37 -5.65 -25.01 16.90
N MET A 38 -4.83 -26.07 16.93
CA MET A 38 -4.09 -26.52 18.11
C MET A 38 -2.75 -25.76 18.16
N ILE A 39 -2.52 -24.96 19.21
CA ILE A 39 -1.26 -24.21 19.38
C ILE A 39 -0.50 -24.77 20.59
N PRO A 40 0.57 -25.56 20.39
CA PRO A 40 1.34 -26.14 21.48
C PRO A 40 2.48 -25.19 21.89
N ASN A 41 2.14 -24.07 22.54
CA ASN A 41 3.03 -23.36 23.49
C ASN A 41 2.30 -22.16 24.10
N ILE A 42 2.20 -22.13 25.42
CA ILE A 42 1.51 -21.07 26.18
C ILE A 42 2.22 -19.71 26.07
N ASP A 43 3.51 -19.69 25.72
CA ASP A 43 4.31 -18.47 25.62
C ASP A 43 3.98 -17.59 24.41
N PHE A 44 3.27 -18.11 23.39
CA PHE A 44 2.85 -17.33 22.22
C PHE A 44 1.63 -16.44 22.49
N VAL A 45 0.92 -16.66 23.61
CA VAL A 45 -0.33 -15.95 23.94
C VAL A 45 -0.07 -14.62 24.64
N LEU A 46 1.10 -14.47 25.28
CA LEU A 46 1.54 -13.23 25.95
C LEU A 46 2.03 -12.20 24.92
N GLY A 47 1.13 -11.71 24.08
CA GLY A 47 1.46 -10.67 23.10
C GLY A 47 0.56 -10.61 21.88
N VAL A 48 -0.30 -11.63 21.67
CA VAL A 48 -1.31 -11.57 20.61
C VAL A 48 -2.54 -10.84 21.16
N PRO A 49 -2.82 -9.60 20.71
CA PRO A 49 -4.03 -8.92 21.14
C PRO A 49 -5.25 -9.73 20.70
N SER A 50 -6.07 -10.14 21.67
CA SER A 50 -7.41 -10.65 21.37
C SER A 50 -8.30 -9.46 21.04
N PHE A 51 -8.73 -9.37 19.79
CA PHE A 51 -9.74 -8.41 19.35
C PHE A 51 -10.94 -9.15 18.80
N THR A 52 -12.13 -8.64 19.14
CA THR A 52 -13.37 -9.05 18.48
C THR A 52 -13.57 -8.11 17.30
N MET A 53 -13.65 -8.66 16.09
CA MET A 53 -13.92 -7.88 14.88
C MET A 53 -15.41 -7.94 14.56
N VAL A 54 -16.04 -6.77 14.40
CA VAL A 54 -17.39 -6.67 13.84
C VAL A 54 -17.24 -6.52 12.33
N ILE A 55 -17.67 -7.54 11.58
CA ILE A 55 -17.73 -7.49 10.12
C ILE A 55 -19.15 -7.09 9.74
N GLU A 56 -19.28 -5.95 9.06
CA GLU A 56 -20.56 -5.39 8.68
C GLU A 56 -20.60 -5.14 7.16
N ASP A 57 -21.67 -5.62 6.52
CA ASP A 57 -21.90 -5.36 5.11
C ASP A 57 -22.55 -3.99 4.90
N LEU A 58 -21.79 -3.08 4.30
CA LEU A 58 -22.24 -1.71 4.05
C LEU A 58 -23.17 -1.62 2.84
N VAL A 59 -23.17 -2.59 1.92
CA VAL A 59 -23.87 -2.48 0.62
C VAL A 59 -25.37 -2.21 0.80
N HIS A 60 -25.98 -2.85 1.80
CA HIS A 60 -27.42 -2.76 2.05
C HIS A 60 -27.83 -1.68 3.06
N ARG A 61 -26.88 -1.01 3.69
CA ARG A 61 -27.16 0.05 4.69
C ARG A 61 -27.74 1.29 4.03
N SER A 62 -28.83 1.83 4.57
CA SER A 62 -29.35 3.14 4.17
C SER A 62 -28.44 4.28 4.68
N ASP A 63 -28.60 5.49 4.13
CA ASP A 63 -27.92 6.69 4.66
C ASP A 63 -28.29 6.98 6.11
N GLU A 64 -29.56 6.79 6.46
CA GLU A 64 -30.05 6.97 7.83
C GLU A 64 -29.41 5.97 8.79
N ASP A 65 -29.23 4.71 8.38
CA ASP A 65 -28.58 3.70 9.20
C ASP A 65 -27.10 4.01 9.42
N LEU A 66 -26.40 4.44 8.38
CA LEU A 66 -25.01 4.89 8.51
C LEU A 66 -24.90 6.13 9.43
N ALA A 67 -25.84 7.08 9.32
CA ALA A 67 -25.87 8.26 10.18
C ALA A 67 -26.18 7.89 11.64
N ARG A 68 -27.01 6.86 11.86
CA ARG A 68 -27.39 6.34 13.18
C ARG A 68 -26.28 5.59 13.91
N LEU A 69 -25.19 5.22 13.23
CA LEU A 69 -24.01 4.63 13.88
C LEU A 69 -23.35 5.59 14.90
N ALA A 70 -23.77 6.86 14.95
CA ALA A 70 -23.31 7.89 15.90
C ALA A 70 -21.77 8.07 15.92
N LEU A 71 -21.13 7.73 14.81
CA LEU A 71 -19.70 7.85 14.63
C LEU A 71 -19.30 9.32 14.44
N ALA A 72 -18.03 9.63 14.74
CA ALA A 72 -17.47 10.95 14.44
C ALA A 72 -17.51 11.25 12.92
N ALA A 73 -17.43 12.52 12.54
CA ALA A 73 -17.58 12.93 11.14
C ALA A 73 -16.63 12.18 10.17
N PHE A 74 -15.39 11.92 10.59
CA PHE A 74 -14.42 11.17 9.78
C PHE A 74 -14.86 9.73 9.48
N PRO A 75 -15.04 8.85 10.49
CA PRO A 75 -15.44 7.46 10.22
C PRO A 75 -16.77 7.35 9.47
N THR A 76 -17.75 8.21 9.75
CA THR A 76 -19.03 8.20 9.00
C THR A 76 -18.83 8.51 7.52
N LEU A 77 -18.05 9.55 7.20
CA LEU A 77 -17.72 9.88 5.81
C LEU A 77 -16.88 8.79 5.14
N ALA A 78 -15.97 8.14 5.89
CA ALA A 78 -15.18 7.03 5.38
C ALA A 78 -16.09 5.84 4.97
N LEU A 79 -17.05 5.47 5.83
CA LEU A 79 -18.00 4.39 5.53
C LEU A 79 -18.90 4.74 4.34
N TRP A 80 -19.39 5.98 4.28
CA TRP A 80 -20.15 6.47 3.12
C TRP A 80 -19.34 6.35 1.82
N LEU A 81 -18.11 6.86 1.81
CA LEU A 81 -17.23 6.78 0.63
C LEU A 81 -16.92 5.33 0.26
N LEU A 82 -16.66 4.45 1.23
CA LEU A 82 -16.40 3.03 0.96
C LEU A 82 -17.62 2.32 0.36
N ARG A 83 -18.83 2.64 0.84
CA ARG A 83 -20.09 2.10 0.34
C ARG A 83 -20.41 2.58 -1.07
N ASP A 84 -20.30 3.89 -1.31
CA ASP A 84 -20.87 4.52 -2.51
C ASP A 84 -19.87 4.77 -3.63
N ARG A 85 -18.55 4.73 -3.37
CA ARG A 85 -17.53 4.95 -4.43
C ARG A 85 -17.66 3.98 -5.61
N ARG A 86 -18.24 2.79 -5.39
CA ARG A 86 -18.37 1.75 -6.41
C ARG A 86 -19.63 1.92 -7.26
N VAL A 87 -20.56 2.78 -6.84
CA VAL A 87 -21.87 2.96 -7.49
C VAL A 87 -22.13 4.45 -7.66
N THR A 88 -21.77 4.97 -8.83
CA THR A 88 -21.76 6.41 -9.15
C THR A 88 -23.12 7.09 -8.94
N SER A 89 -24.23 6.44 -9.31
CA SER A 89 -25.58 6.99 -9.10
C SER A 89 -25.86 7.24 -7.63
N ARG A 90 -25.52 6.27 -6.78
CA ARG A 90 -25.74 6.33 -5.34
C ARG A 90 -24.88 7.40 -4.66
N MET A 91 -23.63 7.59 -5.10
CA MET A 91 -22.78 8.66 -4.59
C MET A 91 -23.40 10.04 -4.84
N ARG A 92 -23.94 10.26 -6.05
CA ARG A 92 -24.61 11.51 -6.41
C ARG A 92 -25.87 11.74 -5.57
N GLU A 93 -26.72 10.71 -5.44
CA GLU A 93 -27.97 10.77 -4.69
C GLU A 93 -27.77 11.01 -3.19
N SER A 94 -26.72 10.42 -2.60
CA SER A 94 -26.44 10.50 -1.17
C SER A 94 -25.65 11.77 -0.80
N PHE A 95 -25.06 12.46 -1.79
CA PHE A 95 -24.22 13.64 -1.54
C PHE A 95 -24.93 14.78 -0.78
N PRO A 96 -26.22 15.10 -1.03
CA PRO A 96 -26.94 16.11 -0.23
C PRO A 96 -27.00 15.79 1.27
N VAL A 97 -27.07 14.50 1.63
CA VAL A 97 -27.07 14.04 3.03
C VAL A 97 -25.70 14.26 3.66
N TRP A 98 -24.64 13.90 2.95
CA TRP A 98 -23.28 13.87 3.49
C TRP A 98 -22.47 15.15 3.28
N GLY A 99 -22.84 16.00 2.32
CA GLY A 99 -22.11 17.21 1.94
C GLY A 99 -21.94 18.20 3.11
N LYS A 100 -22.97 18.36 3.95
CA LYS A 100 -22.87 19.18 5.17
C LYS A 100 -21.88 18.59 6.19
N LEU A 101 -21.84 17.27 6.33
CA LEU A 101 -20.89 16.59 7.20
C LEU A 101 -19.46 16.72 6.65
N LEU A 102 -19.30 16.59 5.34
CA LEU A 102 -18.03 16.83 4.64
C LEU A 102 -17.53 18.26 4.90
N GLY A 103 -18.36 19.28 4.68
CA GLY A 103 -18.02 20.68 4.95
C GLY A 103 -17.55 20.96 6.38
N ARG A 104 -18.08 20.23 7.37
CA ARG A 104 -17.60 20.29 8.77
C ARG A 104 -16.28 19.53 8.96
N ALA A 105 -16.18 18.34 8.39
CA ALA A 105 -15.03 17.47 8.55
C ALA A 105 -13.75 18.11 7.99
N ILE A 106 -13.83 18.78 6.83
CA ILE A 106 -12.67 19.38 6.17
C ILE A 106 -12.03 20.53 6.96
N ARG A 107 -12.74 21.12 7.92
CA ARG A 107 -12.18 22.11 8.86
C ARG A 107 -11.26 21.47 9.91
N THR A 108 -11.22 20.14 9.97
CA THR A 108 -10.39 19.38 10.91
C THR A 108 -9.21 18.74 10.16
N ARG A 109 -8.06 18.62 10.84
CA ARG A 109 -6.89 17.92 10.28
C ARG A 109 -7.19 16.48 9.84
N ARG A 110 -8.13 15.80 10.51
CA ARG A 110 -8.54 14.43 10.15
C ARG A 110 -9.39 14.40 8.88
N GLY A 111 -10.34 15.31 8.71
CA GLY A 111 -11.15 15.37 7.49
C GLY A 111 -10.35 15.70 6.23
N LEU A 112 -9.26 16.46 6.35
CA LEU A 112 -8.33 16.67 5.24
C LEU A 112 -7.70 15.35 4.73
N LYS A 113 -7.48 14.36 5.60
CA LYS A 113 -6.99 13.04 5.17
C LYS A 113 -8.03 12.28 4.34
N LEU A 114 -9.33 12.45 4.62
CA LEU A 114 -10.39 11.87 3.78
C LEU A 114 -10.39 12.53 2.41
N LEU A 115 -10.27 13.85 2.34
CA LEU A 115 -10.18 14.54 1.05
C LEU A 115 -9.01 14.03 0.22
N ARG A 116 -7.85 13.82 0.84
CA ARG A 116 -6.70 13.25 0.15
C ARG A 116 -6.98 11.84 -0.36
N TYR A 117 -7.66 11.02 0.42
CA TYR A 117 -8.07 9.69 -0.01
C TYR A 117 -9.05 9.76 -1.19
N VAL A 118 -10.07 10.60 -1.08
CA VAL A 118 -11.06 10.86 -2.14
C VAL A 118 -10.37 11.35 -3.39
N SER A 119 -9.39 12.26 -3.29
CA SER A 119 -8.70 12.80 -4.47
C SER A 119 -7.80 11.80 -5.17
N LEU A 120 -7.34 10.76 -4.46
CA LEU A 120 -6.52 9.68 -5.03
C LEU A 120 -7.37 8.56 -5.64
N VAL A 121 -8.62 8.43 -5.22
CA VAL A 121 -9.48 7.27 -5.53
C VAL A 121 -10.65 7.63 -6.43
N LEU A 122 -11.13 8.87 -6.42
CA LEU A 122 -12.10 9.33 -7.41
C LEU A 122 -11.41 9.48 -8.76
N GLU A 123 -11.97 8.81 -9.77
CA GLU A 123 -11.54 8.96 -11.15
C GLU A 123 -11.79 10.39 -11.63
N GLU A 124 -10.95 10.84 -12.57
CA GLU A 124 -10.96 12.22 -13.04
C GLU A 124 -12.34 12.67 -13.57
N PHE A 125 -13.07 11.71 -14.16
CA PHE A 125 -14.40 11.90 -14.73
C PHE A 125 -15.46 12.36 -13.70
N TYR A 126 -15.28 12.11 -12.40
CA TYR A 126 -16.30 12.42 -11.37
C TYR A 126 -16.09 13.76 -10.66
N TRP A 127 -14.99 14.46 -10.94
CA TRP A 127 -14.70 15.76 -10.33
C TRP A 127 -15.69 16.86 -10.67
N PRO A 128 -16.23 16.99 -11.91
CA PRO A 128 -17.17 18.06 -12.24
C PRO A 128 -18.43 18.02 -11.39
N GLU A 129 -19.05 16.86 -11.22
CA GLU A 129 -20.25 16.70 -10.40
C GLU A 129 -19.96 16.82 -8.90
N PHE A 130 -18.85 16.26 -8.43
CA PHE A 130 -18.42 16.41 -7.04
C PHE A 130 -18.21 17.89 -6.70
N ARG A 131 -17.57 18.65 -7.59
CA ARG A 131 -17.38 20.10 -7.46
C ARG A 131 -18.70 20.84 -7.50
N ALA A 132 -19.60 20.53 -8.42
CA ALA A 132 -20.92 21.16 -8.50
C ALA A 132 -21.71 20.97 -7.19
N ASN A 133 -21.68 19.76 -6.62
CA ASN A 133 -22.34 19.49 -5.36
C ASN A 133 -21.70 20.22 -4.17
N LEU A 134 -20.36 20.31 -4.13
CA LEU A 134 -19.64 21.09 -3.13
C LEU A 134 -20.00 22.57 -3.23
N GLN A 135 -20.05 23.12 -4.44
CA GLN A 135 -20.40 24.52 -4.68
C GLN A 135 -21.82 24.84 -4.22
N GLN A 136 -22.78 23.94 -4.45
CA GLN A 136 -24.16 24.15 -4.03
C GLN A 136 -24.37 24.03 -2.52
N LEU A 137 -23.75 23.04 -1.87
CA LEU A 137 -24.06 22.69 -0.48
C LEU A 137 -23.09 23.31 0.52
N THR A 138 -21.84 23.51 0.11
CA THR A 138 -20.74 23.97 0.97
C THR A 138 -19.71 24.81 0.20
N PRO A 139 -20.05 26.02 -0.28
CA PRO A 139 -19.13 26.83 -1.11
C PRO A 139 -17.76 27.07 -0.48
N ALA A 140 -17.72 27.38 0.83
CA ALA A 140 -16.46 27.58 1.55
C ALA A 140 -15.59 26.32 1.62
N ALA A 141 -16.19 25.13 1.51
CA ALA A 141 -15.46 23.87 1.45
C ALA A 141 -14.88 23.62 0.06
N GLU A 142 -15.60 24.01 -1.00
CA GLU A 142 -15.15 23.86 -2.39
C GLU A 142 -13.79 24.54 -2.60
N GLU A 143 -13.65 25.81 -2.20
CA GLU A 143 -12.41 26.57 -2.36
C GLU A 143 -11.22 25.87 -1.68
N THR A 144 -11.43 25.43 -0.43
CA THR A 144 -10.41 24.71 0.35
C THR A 144 -10.04 23.38 -0.32
N ILE A 145 -11.03 22.63 -0.78
CA ILE A 145 -10.83 21.31 -1.39
C ILE A 145 -10.08 21.46 -2.72
N MET A 146 -10.46 22.42 -3.57
CA MET A 146 -9.81 22.65 -4.85
C MET A 146 -8.36 23.10 -4.69
N SER A 147 -8.09 24.04 -3.78
CA SER A 147 -6.72 24.49 -3.49
C SER A 147 -5.82 23.34 -2.99
N MET A 148 -6.36 22.47 -2.13
CA MET A 148 -5.61 21.31 -1.63
C MET A 148 -5.43 20.22 -2.69
N ALA A 149 -6.46 19.96 -3.50
CA ALA A 149 -6.39 19.00 -4.59
C ALA A 149 -5.31 19.39 -5.60
N GLU A 150 -5.26 20.67 -6.00
CA GLU A 150 -4.22 21.22 -6.88
C GLU A 150 -2.83 21.04 -6.28
N ARG A 151 -2.64 21.42 -5.00
CA ARG A 151 -1.35 21.24 -4.32
C ARG A 151 -0.93 19.78 -4.27
N TRP A 152 -1.83 18.86 -3.93
CA TRP A 152 -1.50 17.43 -3.89
C TRP A 152 -1.22 16.85 -5.27
N HIS A 153 -1.90 17.35 -6.31
CA HIS A 153 -1.63 16.96 -7.69
C HIS A 153 -0.21 17.38 -8.08
N GLN A 154 0.17 18.63 -7.81
CA GLN A 154 1.53 19.14 -8.05
C GLN A 154 2.59 18.37 -7.25
N GLU A 155 2.38 18.17 -5.94
CA GLU A 155 3.30 17.36 -5.12
C GLU A 155 3.42 15.91 -5.65
N GLY A 156 2.34 15.35 -6.16
CA GLY A 156 2.31 14.02 -6.77
C GLY A 156 3.14 13.96 -8.04
N LEU A 157 2.99 14.96 -8.91
CA LEU A 157 3.75 15.10 -10.15
C LEU A 157 5.25 15.31 -9.87
N GLU A 158 5.59 16.21 -8.94
CA GLU A 158 6.97 16.48 -8.53
C GLU A 158 7.64 15.22 -8.00
N LYS A 159 7.00 14.52 -7.06
CA LYS A 159 7.54 13.25 -6.51
C LYS A 159 7.63 12.16 -7.56
N GLY A 160 6.69 12.13 -8.51
CA GLY A 160 6.72 11.21 -9.64
C GLY A 160 7.92 11.45 -10.54
N LEU A 161 8.16 12.72 -10.89
CA LEU A 161 9.27 13.16 -11.71
C LEU A 161 10.62 12.92 -11.03
N GLU A 162 10.75 13.29 -9.75
CA GLU A 162 11.96 13.09 -8.95
C GLU A 162 12.34 11.60 -8.90
N LYS A 163 11.39 10.72 -8.56
CA LYS A 163 11.62 9.26 -8.54
C LYS A 163 11.93 8.70 -9.92
N GLY A 164 11.30 9.24 -10.97
CA GLY A 164 11.55 8.84 -12.34
C GLY A 164 12.97 9.20 -12.78
N LEU A 165 13.41 10.42 -12.44
CA LEU A 165 14.74 10.93 -12.74
C LEU A 165 15.82 10.17 -11.96
N GLU A 166 15.63 9.95 -10.67
CA GLU A 166 16.54 9.20 -9.81
C GLU A 166 16.79 7.79 -10.37
N LYS A 167 15.71 7.05 -10.63
CA LYS A 167 15.80 5.70 -11.23
C LYS A 167 16.42 5.71 -12.63
N GLY A 168 16.12 6.74 -13.42
CA GLY A 168 16.68 6.90 -14.77
C GLY A 168 18.19 7.15 -14.72
N LEU A 169 18.62 8.03 -13.82
CA LEU A 169 20.02 8.38 -13.61
C LEU A 169 20.81 7.20 -13.06
N GLU A 170 20.29 6.49 -12.05
CA GLU A 170 20.93 5.30 -11.48
C GLU A 170 21.17 4.23 -12.55
N LYS A 171 20.13 3.86 -13.32
CA LYS A 171 20.25 2.91 -14.42
C LYS A 171 21.21 3.40 -15.52
N GLY A 172 21.17 4.70 -15.82
CA GLY A 172 22.05 5.31 -16.81
C GLY A 172 23.52 5.25 -16.40
N LEU A 173 23.81 5.55 -15.13
CA LEU A 173 25.15 5.50 -14.56
C LEU A 173 25.68 4.06 -14.48
N GLU A 174 24.85 3.11 -14.03
CA GLU A 174 25.22 1.69 -13.98
C GLU A 174 25.55 1.17 -15.39
N LYS A 175 24.65 1.40 -16.35
CA LYS A 175 24.87 1.01 -17.75
C LYS A 175 26.13 1.67 -18.34
N GLY A 176 26.31 2.97 -18.11
CA GLY A 176 27.49 3.70 -18.60
C GLY A 176 28.80 3.19 -17.99
N ARG A 177 28.78 2.82 -16.70
CA ARG A 177 29.94 2.21 -16.02
C ARG A 177 30.28 0.85 -16.62
N THR A 178 29.30 -0.03 -16.81
CA THR A 178 29.49 -1.35 -17.42
C THR A 178 30.00 -1.24 -18.85
N GLU A 179 29.37 -0.39 -19.69
CA GLU A 179 29.81 -0.17 -21.07
C GLU A 179 31.25 0.38 -21.13
N GLY A 180 31.59 1.30 -20.23
CA GLY A 180 32.95 1.85 -20.09
C GLY A 180 33.98 0.80 -19.66
N GLN A 181 33.63 -0.08 -18.72
CA GLN A 181 34.48 -1.21 -18.30
C GLN A 181 34.73 -2.17 -19.46
N VAL A 182 33.67 -2.57 -20.19
CA VAL A 182 33.80 -3.44 -21.38
C VAL A 182 34.70 -2.80 -22.43
N HIS A 183 34.49 -1.52 -22.75
CA HIS A 183 35.33 -0.81 -23.72
C HIS A 183 36.80 -0.78 -23.30
N THR A 184 37.05 -0.55 -22.01
CA THR A 184 38.41 -0.53 -21.44
C THR A 184 39.06 -1.91 -21.52
N LEU A 185 38.34 -2.97 -21.16
CA LEU A 185 38.79 -4.36 -21.26
C LEU A 185 39.15 -4.74 -22.69
N ILE A 186 38.27 -4.43 -23.66
CA ILE A 186 38.55 -4.67 -25.09
C ILE A 186 39.86 -3.98 -25.48
N LYS A 187 40.04 -2.70 -25.12
CA LYS A 187 41.26 -1.95 -25.46
C LYS A 187 42.51 -2.58 -24.84
N LEU A 188 42.46 -2.98 -23.56
CA LEU A 188 43.59 -3.63 -22.88
C LEU A 188 43.93 -4.99 -23.49
N LEU A 189 42.92 -5.79 -23.81
CA LEU A 189 43.08 -7.08 -24.44
C LEU A 189 43.68 -6.94 -25.85
N THR A 190 43.22 -5.96 -26.64
CA THR A 190 43.80 -5.68 -27.96
C THR A 190 45.26 -5.25 -27.86
N LEU A 191 45.61 -4.40 -26.88
CA LEU A 191 46.98 -3.96 -26.67
C LEU A 191 47.92 -5.09 -26.25
N LYS A 192 47.43 -6.05 -25.45
CA LYS A 192 48.24 -7.15 -24.92
C LYS A 192 48.33 -8.35 -25.85
N PHE A 193 47.24 -8.70 -26.53
CA PHE A 193 47.10 -9.95 -27.28
C PHE A 193 46.90 -9.74 -28.80
N GLY A 194 46.72 -8.51 -29.28
CA GLY A 194 46.53 -8.19 -30.69
C GLY A 194 45.07 -8.29 -31.14
N GLU A 195 44.82 -8.83 -32.33
CA GLU A 195 43.45 -8.95 -32.85
C GLU A 195 42.60 -9.88 -31.98
N LEU A 196 41.39 -9.40 -31.62
CA LEU A 196 40.47 -10.13 -30.76
C LEU A 196 39.37 -10.81 -31.60
N PRO A 197 38.93 -12.02 -31.23
CA PRO A 197 37.79 -12.68 -31.86
C PRO A 197 36.51 -11.85 -31.72
N ALA A 198 35.69 -11.78 -32.77
CA ALA A 198 34.44 -10.99 -32.75
C ALA A 198 33.48 -11.42 -31.62
N GLN A 199 33.45 -12.72 -31.30
CA GLN A 199 32.60 -13.28 -30.24
C GLN A 199 33.01 -12.82 -28.81
N LEU A 200 34.25 -12.35 -28.64
CA LEU A 200 34.75 -11.91 -27.34
C LEU A 200 34.06 -10.63 -26.87
N ALA A 201 33.79 -9.70 -27.79
CA ALA A 201 33.10 -8.45 -27.45
C ALA A 201 31.67 -8.72 -26.93
N ASP A 202 30.97 -9.69 -27.52
CA ASP A 202 29.62 -10.05 -27.09
C ASP A 202 29.64 -10.76 -25.73
N ARG A 203 30.63 -11.62 -25.49
CA ARG A 203 30.83 -12.25 -24.17
C ARG A 203 31.10 -11.21 -23.08
N LEU A 204 31.93 -10.21 -23.34
CA LEU A 204 32.20 -9.14 -22.37
C LEU A 204 30.97 -8.27 -22.10
N ARG A 205 30.13 -8.00 -23.12
CA ARG A 205 28.87 -7.26 -22.93
C ARG A 205 27.84 -8.04 -22.11
N ALA A 206 27.87 -9.37 -22.20
CA ALA A 206 26.97 -10.25 -21.45
C ALA A 206 27.46 -10.55 -20.02
N ALA A 207 28.72 -10.26 -19.72
CA ALA A 207 29.32 -10.48 -18.41
C ALA A 207 28.73 -9.54 -17.36
N SER A 208 28.58 -10.05 -16.14
CA SER A 208 28.19 -9.27 -14.97
C SER A 208 29.28 -8.28 -14.55
N PRO A 209 28.94 -7.21 -13.82
CA PRO A 209 29.94 -6.26 -13.31
C PRO A 209 31.05 -6.92 -12.48
N ILE A 210 30.74 -7.99 -11.75
CA ILE A 210 31.70 -8.74 -10.93
C ILE A 210 32.71 -9.49 -11.82
N GLU A 211 32.23 -10.14 -12.87
CA GLU A 211 33.10 -10.82 -13.84
C GLU A 211 33.97 -9.81 -14.58
N LEU A 212 33.42 -8.66 -14.97
CA LEU A 212 34.20 -7.60 -15.61
C LEU A 212 35.32 -7.07 -14.71
N ASP A 213 35.05 -6.82 -13.43
CA ASP A 213 36.09 -6.41 -12.48
C ASP A 213 37.18 -7.49 -12.34
N ALA A 214 36.79 -8.77 -12.24
CA ALA A 214 37.75 -9.88 -12.18
C ALA A 214 38.61 -9.98 -13.46
N PHE A 215 38.02 -9.76 -14.64
CA PHE A 215 38.76 -9.76 -15.90
C PHE A 215 39.76 -8.60 -15.96
N VAL A 216 39.41 -7.41 -15.45
CA VAL A 216 40.34 -6.27 -15.36
C VAL A 216 41.54 -6.62 -14.49
N GLU A 217 41.36 -7.29 -13.35
CA GLU A 217 42.48 -7.70 -12.50
C GLU A 217 43.36 -8.77 -13.18
N ARG A 218 42.73 -9.76 -13.82
CA ARG A 218 43.43 -10.87 -14.47
C ARG A 218 44.19 -10.45 -15.72
N VAL A 219 43.70 -9.45 -16.46
CA VAL A 219 44.36 -8.97 -17.69
C VAL A 219 45.81 -8.55 -17.45
N LEU A 220 46.14 -8.10 -16.23
CA LEU A 220 47.49 -7.68 -15.88
C LEU A 220 48.47 -8.86 -15.76
N ARG A 221 47.99 -10.05 -15.38
CA ARG A 221 48.83 -11.21 -15.06
C ARG A 221 48.75 -12.34 -16.09
N ALA A 222 47.59 -12.53 -16.72
CA ALA A 222 47.32 -13.63 -17.64
C ALA A 222 48.22 -13.60 -18.90
N HIS A 223 48.70 -14.75 -19.35
CA HIS A 223 49.51 -14.88 -20.56
C HIS A 223 48.68 -15.22 -21.81
N THR A 224 47.41 -15.56 -21.63
CA THR A 224 46.47 -15.93 -22.70
C THR A 224 45.09 -15.30 -22.48
N LEU A 225 44.26 -15.26 -23.54
CA LEU A 225 42.86 -14.79 -23.44
C LEU A 225 42.02 -15.70 -22.54
N ASP A 226 42.23 -17.01 -22.61
CA ASP A 226 41.48 -17.99 -21.83
C ASP A 226 41.73 -17.85 -20.32
N GLU A 227 42.97 -17.53 -19.91
CA GLU A 227 43.31 -17.23 -18.52
C GLU A 227 42.61 -15.97 -17.99
N VAL A 228 42.39 -14.96 -18.83
CA VAL A 228 41.64 -13.76 -18.42
C VAL A 228 40.18 -14.12 -18.18
N LEU A 229 39.62 -14.94 -19.05
CA LEU A 229 38.19 -15.24 -19.12
C LEU A 229 37.79 -16.53 -18.39
N ALA A 230 38.67 -17.12 -17.59
CA ALA A 230 38.33 -18.26 -16.74
C ALA A 230 37.21 -17.87 -15.74
N ASP A 231 36.51 -18.84 -15.13
CA ASP A 231 35.57 -18.51 -14.05
C ASP A 231 36.33 -18.22 -12.75
#